data_AF-A0A928HMU6-F1
#
_entry.id   AF-A0A928HMU6-F1
#
_cell.length_a   1.000
_cell.length_b   1.000
_cell.length_c   1.000
_cell.angle_alpha   90.00
_cell.angle_beta   90.00
_cell.angle_gamma   90.00
#
_symmetry.space_group_name_H-M   'P 1'
#
loop_
_entity.id
_entity.type
_entity.pdbx_description
1 polymer ?
#
loop_
_entity_poly.entity_id
_entity_poly.type
_entity_poly.pdbx_seq_one_letter_code
_entity_poly.pdbx_strand_id
1 'polypeptide(L)'
;MKKVVSVMGICAALGLAGCGEKTVVAENGDTVVINFAGYLDGVQFPGGTAENFPLKLGSGQFVPGFEEQVVGMAEGEERDINITFPEQYVPELAGKSVVFKVKVLDVVDK
;
A
#
# COMPACT_ATOMS: atom_id res chain seq x y z
N MET A 1 -1.39 -23.48 -19.58
CA MET A 1 -2.23 -23.91 -18.43
C MET A 1 -1.68 -23.30 -17.16
N LYS A 2 -2.19 -22.15 -16.71
CA LYS A 2 -2.05 -21.61 -15.35
C LYS A 2 -3.08 -20.47 -15.20
N LYS A 3 -4.27 -20.91 -14.79
CA LYS A 3 -5.27 -20.24 -13.96
C LYS A 3 -5.56 -18.76 -14.23
N VAL A 4 -6.65 -18.58 -14.99
CA VAL A 4 -7.59 -17.46 -14.85
C VAL A 4 -7.93 -17.30 -13.36
N VAL A 5 -7.55 -16.17 -12.78
CA VAL A 5 -8.14 -15.69 -11.52
C VAL A 5 -9.01 -14.51 -11.89
N SER A 6 -10.31 -14.81 -11.93
CA SER A 6 -11.39 -13.84 -11.91
C SER A 6 -11.35 -13.14 -10.56
N VAL A 7 -11.13 -11.82 -10.56
CA VAL A 7 -11.55 -10.95 -9.46
C VAL A 7 -12.55 -9.96 -10.03
N MET A 8 -13.81 -10.34 -9.88
CA MET A 8 -14.97 -9.50 -10.05
C MET A 8 -15.09 -8.59 -8.82
N GLY A 9 -15.13 -7.27 -9.04
CA GLY A 9 -15.82 -6.32 -8.15
C GLY A 9 -14.94 -5.57 -7.15
N ILE A 10 -14.52 -4.36 -7.51
CA ILE A 10 -15.25 -3.13 -7.15
C ILE A 10 -14.71 -2.00 -8.02
N CYS A 11 -15.53 -1.62 -8.99
CA CYS A 11 -15.44 -0.34 -9.67
C CYS A 11 -16.12 0.67 -8.74
N ALA A 12 -15.35 1.54 -8.10
CA ALA A 12 -15.85 2.75 -7.47
C ALA A 12 -15.20 3.93 -8.18
N ALA A 13 -16.03 4.61 -8.97
CA ALA A 13 -15.66 5.72 -9.82
C ALA A 13 -15.19 6.94 -9.03
N LEU A 14 -14.09 7.58 -9.45
CA LEU A 14 -14.05 8.98 -9.90
C LEU A 14 -12.60 9.38 -10.25
N GLY A 15 -12.39 9.95 -11.44
CA GLY A 15 -11.25 10.85 -11.69
C GLY A 15 -10.25 10.44 -12.77
N LEU A 16 -10.61 10.75 -14.02
CA LEU A 16 -9.75 11.36 -15.06
C LEU A 16 -8.41 10.71 -15.46
N ALA A 17 -8.40 10.30 -16.74
CA ALA A 17 -7.35 10.54 -17.73
C ALA A 17 -5.99 9.83 -17.57
N GLY A 18 -5.80 8.78 -18.37
CA GLY A 18 -4.48 8.25 -18.71
C GLY A 18 -4.60 7.23 -19.83
N CYS A 19 -4.30 7.64 -21.05
CA CYS A 19 -4.34 6.83 -22.25
C CYS A 19 -3.16 5.83 -22.24
N GLY A 20 -3.45 4.53 -22.37
CA GLY A 20 -2.54 3.48 -22.84
C GLY A 20 -1.05 3.60 -22.54
N GLU A 21 -0.63 3.36 -21.30
CA GLU A 21 0.76 3.03 -20.96
C GLU A 21 0.74 1.84 -19.99
N LYS A 22 1.75 0.98 -20.08
CA LYS A 22 1.83 -0.33 -19.44
C LYS A 22 1.72 -0.19 -17.91
N THR A 23 0.50 -0.25 -17.38
CA THR A 23 0.24 -0.13 -15.94
C THR A 23 0.85 -1.33 -15.22
N VAL A 24 2.02 -1.14 -14.61
CA VAL A 24 2.63 -2.17 -13.77
C VAL A 24 1.84 -2.18 -12.47
N VAL A 25 1.19 -3.31 -12.21
CA VAL A 25 0.41 -3.54 -10.99
C VAL A 25 1.30 -4.29 -10.02
N ALA A 26 1.40 -3.80 -8.80
CA ALA A 26 2.24 -4.40 -7.78
C ALA A 26 1.73 -5.79 -7.38
N GLU A 27 2.58 -6.82 -7.50
CA GLU A 27 2.26 -8.18 -7.06
C GLU A 27 3.12 -8.60 -5.86
N ASN A 28 2.70 -9.68 -5.18
CA ASN A 28 3.54 -10.29 -4.15
C ASN A 28 4.89 -10.75 -4.72
N GLY A 29 5.96 -10.39 -4.03
CA GLY A 29 7.34 -10.65 -4.42
C GLY A 29 8.03 -9.50 -5.13
N ASP A 30 7.28 -8.53 -5.66
CA ASP A 30 7.83 -7.34 -6.31
C ASP A 30 8.32 -6.32 -5.27
N THR A 31 9.17 -5.40 -5.71
CA THR A 31 9.63 -4.29 -4.87
C THR A 31 9.01 -3.00 -5.35
N VAL A 32 8.13 -2.41 -4.55
CA VAL A 32 7.52 -1.13 -4.89
C VAL A 32 8.27 0.01 -4.22
N VAL A 33 8.45 1.12 -4.92
CA VAL A 33 8.92 2.37 -4.32
C VAL A 33 7.68 3.15 -3.93
N ILE A 34 7.49 3.39 -2.63
CA ILE A 34 6.31 4.07 -2.11
C ILE A 34 6.65 5.32 -1.30
N ASN A 35 5.76 6.30 -1.35
CA ASN A 35 5.65 7.33 -0.32
C ASN A 35 4.49 6.96 0.57
N PHE A 36 4.69 7.00 1.88
CA PHE A 36 3.59 6.80 2.82
C PHE A 36 3.61 7.83 3.93
N ALA A 37 2.43 8.23 4.38
CA ALA A 37 2.24 9.11 5.53
C ALA A 37 1.15 8.54 6.44
N GLY A 38 1.52 8.21 7.67
CA GLY A 38 0.66 7.64 8.69
C GLY A 38 -0.01 8.71 9.54
N TYR A 39 -1.32 8.58 9.71
CA TYR A 39 -2.17 9.46 10.48
C TYR A 39 -2.90 8.65 11.56
N LEU A 40 -2.81 9.11 12.80
CA LEU A 40 -3.57 8.62 13.93
C LEU A 40 -4.60 9.69 14.30
N ASP A 41 -5.89 9.37 14.21
CA ASP A 41 -6.98 10.32 14.50
C ASP A 41 -6.87 11.65 13.72
N GLY A 42 -6.35 11.60 12.48
CA GLY A 42 -6.11 12.76 11.63
C GLY A 42 -4.82 13.53 11.91
N VAL A 43 -4.04 13.13 12.91
CA VAL A 43 -2.74 13.71 13.25
C VAL A 43 -1.63 12.84 12.69
N GLN A 44 -0.71 13.42 11.91
CA GLN A 44 0.45 12.69 11.41
C GLN A 44 1.37 12.31 12.58
N PHE A 45 1.75 11.04 12.69
CA PHE A 45 2.62 10.56 13.77
C PHE A 45 4.07 10.36 13.32
N PRO A 46 5.06 10.61 14.21
CA PRO A 46 6.47 10.43 13.90
C PRO A 46 6.79 8.95 13.65
N GLY A 47 7.64 8.67 12.66
CA GLY A 47 8.00 7.30 12.27
C GLY A 47 6.98 6.59 11.37
N GLY A 48 5.81 7.20 11.13
CA GLY A 48 4.81 6.70 10.18
C GLY A 48 4.91 7.29 8.78
N THR A 49 5.95 8.06 8.47
CA THR A 49 6.08 8.75 7.18
C THR A 49 7.45 8.47 6.55
N ALA A 50 7.45 8.10 5.28
CA ALA A 50 8.66 7.98 4.48
C ALA A 50 8.39 8.32 3.01
N GLU A 51 9.43 8.78 2.32
CA GLU A 51 9.41 9.05 0.88
C GLU A 51 10.43 8.16 0.16
N ASN A 52 10.13 7.77 -1.07
CA ASN A 52 10.93 6.90 -1.93
C ASN A 52 11.37 5.61 -1.22
N PHE A 53 10.49 5.04 -0.40
CA PHE A 53 10.80 3.87 0.40
C PHE A 53 10.61 2.59 -0.42
N PRO A 54 11.67 1.79 -0.64
CA PRO A 54 11.55 0.51 -1.32
C PRO A 54 10.96 -0.53 -0.37
N LEU A 55 9.75 -1.01 -0.67
CA LEU A 55 9.05 -2.05 0.07
C LEU A 55 8.93 -3.30 -0.80
N LYS A 56 9.47 -4.41 -0.32
CA LYS A 56 9.24 -5.72 -0.92
C LYS A 56 7.92 -6.31 -0.43
N LEU A 57 6.99 -6.51 -1.35
CA LEU A 57 5.66 -7.06 -1.04
C LEU A 57 5.74 -8.55 -0.71
N GLY A 58 5.12 -8.95 0.39
CA GLY A 58 5.18 -10.32 0.92
C GLY A 58 6.46 -10.62 1.69
N SER A 59 7.23 -9.60 2.07
CA SER A 59 8.43 -9.77 2.90
C SER A 59 8.10 -9.90 4.38
N GLY A 60 6.91 -9.43 4.80
CA GLY A 60 6.50 -9.39 6.20
C GLY A 60 7.37 -8.44 7.04
N GLN A 61 8.05 -7.49 6.39
CA GLN A 61 8.82 -6.45 7.07
C GLN A 61 7.91 -5.35 7.61
N PHE A 62 6.74 -5.16 6.97
CA PHE A 62 5.73 -4.23 7.43
C PHE A 62 4.67 -4.89 8.29
N VAL A 63 3.87 -4.05 8.92
CA VAL A 63 2.72 -4.45 9.71
C VAL A 63 1.71 -5.23 8.87
N PRO A 64 1.16 -6.35 9.40
CA PRO A 64 0.18 -7.16 8.68
C PRO A 64 -1.00 -6.32 8.18
N GLY A 65 -1.46 -6.62 6.97
CA GLY A 65 -2.54 -5.89 6.31
C GLY A 65 -2.11 -4.61 5.59
N PHE A 66 -0.88 -4.11 5.78
CA PHE A 66 -0.36 -3.01 4.96
C PHE A 66 0.03 -3.49 3.56
N GLU A 67 0.96 -4.44 3.49
CA GLU A 67 1.48 -4.97 2.22
C GLU A 67 0.34 -5.54 1.35
N GLU A 68 -0.63 -6.23 1.94
CA GLU A 68 -1.78 -6.82 1.26
C GLU A 68 -2.68 -5.79 0.56
N GLN A 69 -2.78 -4.57 1.10
CA GLN A 69 -3.57 -3.50 0.48
C GLN A 69 -2.78 -2.71 -0.57
N VAL A 70 -1.44 -2.77 -0.52
CA VAL A 70 -0.57 -2.20 -1.56
C VAL A 70 -0.48 -3.13 -2.77
N VAL A 71 -0.57 -4.45 -2.55
CA VAL A 71 -0.74 -5.42 -3.63
C VAL A 71 -1.98 -5.04 -4.45
N GLY A 72 -1.82 -4.99 -5.77
CA GLY A 72 -2.87 -4.57 -6.70
C GLY A 72 -2.96 -3.07 -6.94
N MET A 73 -2.10 -2.24 -6.31
CA MET A 73 -1.95 -0.84 -6.69
C MET A 73 -1.10 -0.71 -7.97
N ALA A 74 -1.50 0.19 -8.84
CA ALA A 74 -0.72 0.57 -10.00
C ALA A 74 0.40 1.56 -9.66
N GLU A 75 1.46 1.58 -10.47
CA GLU A 75 2.43 2.69 -10.48
C GLU A 75 1.70 4.04 -10.65
N GLY A 76 2.03 5.01 -9.81
CA GLY A 76 1.39 6.33 -9.77
C GLY A 76 0.07 6.40 -8.99
N GLU A 77 -0.46 5.26 -8.53
CA GLU A 77 -1.71 5.23 -7.75
C GLU A 77 -1.51 5.69 -6.30
N GLU A 78 -2.52 6.38 -5.77
CA GLU A 78 -2.61 6.78 -4.36
C GLU A 78 -3.81 6.10 -3.70
N ARG A 79 -3.60 5.54 -2.51
CA ARG A 79 -4.63 4.83 -1.74
C ARG A 79 -4.47 5.07 -0.24
N ASP A 80 -5.61 5.15 0.44
CA ASP A 80 -5.67 5.21 1.90
C ASP A 80 -5.76 3.79 2.48
N ILE A 81 -4.71 3.38 3.18
CA ILE A 81 -4.53 2.07 3.78
C ILE A 81 -4.91 2.15 5.26
N ASN A 82 -5.95 1.41 5.65
CA ASN A 82 -6.42 1.39 7.03
C ASN A 82 -5.91 0.12 7.71
N ILE A 83 -5.17 0.28 8.81
CA ILE A 83 -4.67 -0.85 9.58
C ILE A 83 -4.82 -0.60 11.07
N THR A 84 -4.85 -1.68 11.84
CA THR A 84 -4.77 -1.63 13.29
C THR A 84 -3.46 -2.27 13.72
N PHE A 85 -2.65 -1.53 14.48
CA PHE A 85 -1.41 -2.06 15.00
C PHE A 85 -1.69 -3.16 16.03
N PRO A 86 -0.88 -4.24 16.06
CA PRO A 86 -0.99 -5.25 17.09
C PRO A 86 -0.68 -4.67 18.48
N GLU A 87 -1.24 -5.25 19.54
CA GLU A 87 -1.04 -4.80 20.93
C GLU A 87 0.43 -4.88 21.38
N GLN A 88 1.22 -5.73 20.73
CA GLN A 88 2.64 -5.95 20.99
C GLN A 88 3.56 -5.07 20.12
N TYR A 89 3.04 -3.99 19.54
CA TYR A 89 3.83 -3.00 18.81
C TYR A 89 4.43 -1.94 19.75
N VAL A 90 4.99 -0.85 19.21
CA VAL A 90 5.50 0.24 20.07
C VAL A 90 4.35 0.79 20.93
N PRO A 91 4.57 1.08 22.23
CA PRO A 91 3.49 1.48 23.15
C PRO A 91 2.65 2.68 22.69
N GLU A 92 3.24 3.56 21.90
CA GLU A 92 2.58 4.75 21.35
C GLU A 92 1.56 4.42 20.25
N LEU A 93 1.70 3.27 19.59
CA LEU A 93 0.88 2.85 18.45
C LEU A 93 0.14 1.52 18.69
N ALA A 94 0.52 0.76 19.72
CA ALA A 94 -0.07 -0.53 20.06
C ALA A 94 -1.61 -0.44 20.20
N GLY A 95 -2.32 -1.31 19.46
CA GLY A 95 -3.78 -1.38 19.48
C GLY A 95 -4.50 -0.19 18.83
N LYS A 96 -3.78 0.75 18.22
CA LYS A 96 -4.38 1.92 17.57
C LYS A 96 -4.68 1.64 16.10
N SER A 97 -5.83 2.12 15.65
CA SER A 97 -6.18 2.15 14.22
C SER A 97 -5.62 3.43 13.61
N VAL A 98 -4.92 3.29 12.50
CA VAL A 98 -4.30 4.41 11.77
C VAL A 98 -4.61 4.32 10.29
N VAL A 99 -4.52 5.47 9.63
CA VAL A 99 -4.67 5.59 8.18
C VAL A 99 -3.32 5.96 7.58
N PHE A 100 -2.82 5.12 6.69
CA PHE A 100 -1.64 5.41 5.89
C PHE A 100 -2.05 5.87 4.51
N LYS A 101 -1.71 7.09 4.14
CA LYS A 101 -1.83 7.56 2.75
C LYS A 101 -0.62 7.04 2.00
N VAL A 102 -0.80 6.11 1.08
CA VAL A 102 0.29 5.47 0.33
C VAL A 102 0.19 5.85 -1.14
N LYS A 103 1.33 6.22 -1.72
CA LYS A 103 1.51 6.46 -3.13
C LYS A 103 2.55 5.50 -3.69
N VAL A 104 2.23 4.77 -4.74
CA VAL A 104 3.22 3.99 -5.48
C VAL A 104 3.90 4.90 -6.49
N LEU A 105 5.22 5.02 -6.39
CA LEU A 105 6.05 5.77 -7.32
C LEU A 105 6.58 4.90 -8.44
N ASP A 106 7.00 3.68 -8.11
CA ASP A 106 7.62 2.75 -9.06
C ASP A 106 7.33 1.31 -8.62
N VAL A 107 7.27 0.38 -9.57
CA VAL A 107 7.13 -1.06 -9.33
C VAL A 107 8.29 -1.77 -10.00
N VAL A 108 9.22 -2.24 -9.17
CA VAL A 108 10.41 -2.98 -9.61
C VAL A 108 10.10 -4.47 -9.57
N ASP A 109 10.03 -5.06 -10.76
CA ASP A 109 9.94 -6.50 -10.95
C ASP A 109 11.12 -7.25 -10.28
N LYS A 110 10.82 -8.45 -9.80
CA LYS A 110 11.70 -9.39 -9.11
C LYS A 110 12.85 -9.96 -9.95
#